data_AF-A0A6G4A5T5-F1
#
_entry.id   AF-A0A6G4A5T5-F1
#
_cell.length_a   1.000
_cell.length_b   1.000
_cell.length_c   1.000
_cell.angle_alpha   90.00
_cell.angle_beta   90.00
_cell.angle_gamma   90.00
#
_symmetry.space_group_name_H-M   'P 1'
#
loop_
_entity.id
_entity.type
_entity.pdbx_description
1 polymer ?
#
loop_
_entity_poly.entity_id
_entity_poly.type
_entity_poly.pdbx_seq_one_letter_code
_entity_poly.pdbx_strand_id
1 'polypeptide(L)'
;MQRLHQEVVPQISEQLQAKAWAAAKTMTGLVLGVDDFAIKKGHTYNTGIHNHRGETMLDLLPGRKLEDLRSYAAAHQTSVICAPRQS
;
A
#
# COMPACT_ATOMS: atom_id res chain seq x y z
N MET A 1 -23.51 -7.08 -16.60
CA MET A 1 -22.49 -7.45 -15.59
C MET A 1 -21.14 -6.75 -15.79
N GLN A 2 -20.62 -6.53 -17.01
CA GLN A 2 -19.28 -5.94 -17.20
C GLN A 2 -19.10 -4.45 -16.84
N ARG A 3 -20.14 -3.60 -16.96
CA ARG A 3 -19.99 -2.14 -16.70
C ARG A 3 -19.95 -1.77 -15.21
N LEU A 4 -20.72 -2.47 -14.36
CA LEU A 4 -20.74 -2.25 -12.91
C LEU A 4 -19.34 -2.45 -12.28
N HIS A 5 -18.54 -3.36 -12.84
CA HIS A 5 -17.22 -3.70 -12.32
C HIS A 5 -16.14 -2.65 -12.66
N GLN A 6 -16.31 -1.88 -13.73
CA GLN A 6 -15.31 -0.88 -14.16
C GLN A 6 -15.40 0.43 -13.38
N GLU A 7 -16.58 0.82 -12.91
CA GLU A 7 -16.80 2.11 -12.24
C GLU A 7 -16.87 1.98 -10.72
N VAL A 8 -17.50 0.92 -10.22
CA VAL A 8 -17.77 0.77 -8.77
C VAL A 8 -16.56 0.23 -8.01
N VAL A 9 -15.79 -0.68 -8.62
CA VAL A 9 -14.63 -1.30 -7.95
C VAL A 9 -13.54 -0.29 -7.61
N PRO A 10 -13.13 0.63 -8.52
CA PRO A 10 -12.15 1.66 -8.17
C PRO A 10 -12.62 2.55 -7.00
N GLN A 11 -13.88 2.99 -7.03
CA GLN A 11 -14.44 3.84 -5.97
C GLN A 11 -14.48 3.15 -4.61
N ILE A 12 -14.92 1.88 -4.57
CA ILE A 12 -14.92 1.10 -3.33
C ILE A 12 -13.48 0.88 -2.84
N SER A 13 -12.55 0.60 -3.75
CA SER A 13 -11.13 0.42 -3.41
C SER A 13 -10.56 1.66 -2.75
N GLU A 14 -10.75 2.84 -3.35
CA GLU A 14 -10.30 4.13 -2.79
C GLU A 14 -10.91 4.39 -1.41
N GLN A 15 -12.22 4.12 -1.23
CA GLN A 15 -12.89 4.28 0.06
C GLN A 15 -12.33 3.34 1.13
N LEU A 16 -12.05 2.09 0.78
CA LEU A 16 -11.48 1.11 1.71
C LEU A 16 -10.06 1.49 2.09
N GLN A 17 -9.23 1.90 1.13
CA GLN A 17 -7.88 2.39 1.38
C GLN A 17 -7.88 3.63 2.28
N ALA A 18 -8.74 4.61 2.01
CA ALA A 18 -8.87 5.81 2.83
C ALA A 18 -9.24 5.48 4.28
N LYS A 19 -10.19 4.54 4.49
CA LYS A 19 -10.57 4.06 5.83
C LYS A 19 -9.42 3.33 6.52
N ALA A 20 -8.72 2.45 5.80
CA ALA A 20 -7.57 1.72 6.34
C ALA A 20 -6.46 2.68 6.79
N TRP A 21 -6.14 3.69 5.97
CA TRP A 21 -5.18 4.73 6.31
C TRP A 21 -5.63 5.59 7.49
N ALA A 22 -6.90 5.98 7.54
CA ALA A 22 -7.43 6.75 8.67
C ALA A 22 -7.30 5.96 9.99
N ALA A 23 -7.62 4.66 9.98
CA ALA A 23 -7.46 3.79 11.14
C ALA A 23 -5.98 3.60 11.51
N ALA A 24 -5.09 3.38 10.53
CA ALA A 24 -3.66 3.22 10.80
C ALA A 24 -3.04 4.48 11.42
N LYS A 25 -3.42 5.68 10.96
CA LYS A 25 -2.91 6.97 11.47
C LYS A 25 -3.28 7.24 12.93
N THR A 26 -4.34 6.63 13.47
CA THR A 26 -4.73 6.79 14.87
C THR A 26 -4.07 5.76 15.79
N MET A 27 -3.34 4.77 15.24
CA MET A 27 -2.67 3.75 16.04
C MET A 27 -1.38 4.27 16.66
N THR A 28 -1.28 4.16 17.98
CA THR A 28 -0.03 4.35 18.70
C THR A 28 0.95 3.23 18.35
N GLY A 29 2.16 3.60 17.89
CA GLY A 29 3.19 2.64 17.53
C GLY A 29 2.93 1.90 16.20
N LEU A 30 2.30 2.57 15.23
CA LEU A 30 2.14 2.07 13.87
C LEU A 30 3.49 1.61 13.29
N VAL A 31 3.52 0.38 12.81
CA VAL A 31 4.67 -0.19 12.08
C VAL A 31 4.17 -0.51 10.68
N LEU A 32 4.83 0.04 9.67
CA LEU A 32 4.54 -0.24 8.27
C LEU A 32 5.44 -1.37 7.78
N GLY A 33 4.84 -2.39 7.19
CA GLY A 33 5.52 -3.40 6.39
C GLY A 33 5.42 -3.02 4.92
N VAL A 34 6.50 -3.26 4.18
CA VAL A 34 6.58 -3.02 2.73
C VAL A 34 7.12 -4.28 2.09
N ASP A 35 6.30 -4.97 1.31
CA ASP A 35 6.62 -6.26 0.70
C ASP A 35 6.29 -6.27 -0.79
N ASP A 36 7.10 -6.98 -1.57
CA ASP A 36 6.85 -7.21 -3.00
C ASP A 36 6.07 -8.51 -3.21
N PHE A 37 5.11 -8.51 -4.14
CA PHE A 37 4.39 -9.70 -4.56
C PHE A 37 4.30 -9.82 -6.07
N ALA A 38 4.55 -11.03 -6.55
CA ALA A 38 4.46 -11.36 -7.96
C ALA A 38 3.00 -11.57 -8.37
N ILE A 39 2.52 -10.76 -9.32
CA ILE A 39 1.15 -10.84 -9.87
C ILE A 39 1.06 -11.95 -10.92
N LYS A 40 2.11 -12.08 -11.73
CA LYS A 40 2.28 -13.12 -12.74
C LYS A 40 3.65 -13.74 -12.53
N LYS A 41 3.70 -15.07 -12.49
CA LYS A 41 4.88 -15.90 -12.17
C LYS A 41 6.18 -15.27 -12.67
N GLY A 42 6.86 -14.53 -11.79
CA GLY A 42 8.18 -13.91 -12.02
C GLY A 42 8.26 -12.68 -12.94
N HIS A 43 7.18 -12.19 -13.54
CA HIS A 43 7.26 -11.16 -14.60
C HIS A 43 6.78 -9.77 -14.19
N THR A 44 5.83 -9.68 -13.28
CA THR A 44 5.27 -8.39 -12.83
C THR A 44 5.09 -8.43 -11.34
N TYR A 45 5.58 -7.39 -10.68
CA TYR A 45 5.54 -7.23 -9.24
C TYR A 45 4.79 -5.96 -8.91
N ASN A 46 4.10 -6.00 -7.78
CA ASN A 46 3.59 -4.84 -7.09
C ASN A 46 4.24 -4.81 -5.70
N THR A 47 4.26 -3.63 -5.09
CA THR A 47 4.69 -3.45 -3.70
C THR A 47 3.48 -3.08 -2.86
N GLY A 48 3.30 -3.76 -1.73
CA GLY A 48 2.22 -3.50 -0.79
C GLY A 48 2.72 -2.83 0.46
N ILE A 49 1.99 -1.82 0.89
CA ILE A 49 2.17 -1.18 2.19
C ILE A 49 1.07 -1.71 3.09
N HIS A 50 1.45 -2.31 4.21
CA HIS A 50 0.50 -2.84 5.17
C HIS A 50 0.86 -2.43 6.60
N ASN A 51 -0.16 -2.38 7.46
CA ASN A 51 0.06 -2.25 8.89
C ASN A 51 0.55 -3.59 9.44
N HIS A 52 1.83 -3.66 9.81
CA HIS A 52 2.47 -4.90 10.26
C HIS A 52 1.84 -5.46 11.55
N ARG A 53 1.24 -4.60 12.38
CA ARG A 53 0.58 -5.03 13.64
C ARG A 53 -0.90 -5.34 13.48
N GLY A 54 -1.57 -4.70 12.52
CA GLY A 54 -3.01 -4.82 12.31
C GLY A 54 -3.42 -5.73 11.15
N GLU A 55 -2.45 -6.32 10.43
CA GLU A 55 -2.66 -7.20 9.27
C GLU A 55 -3.47 -6.57 8.13
N THR A 56 -3.61 -5.24 8.10
CA THR A 56 -4.41 -4.52 7.11
C THR A 56 -3.54 -3.96 5.99
N MET A 57 -3.88 -4.29 4.74
CA MET A 57 -3.30 -3.64 3.56
C MET A 57 -3.75 -2.18 3.51
N LEU A 58 -2.78 -1.27 3.43
CA LEU A 58 -3.03 0.17 3.36
C LEU A 58 -2.97 0.65 1.91
N ASP A 59 -2.01 0.14 1.13
CA ASP A 59 -1.85 0.54 -0.26
C ASP A 59 -1.17 -0.51 -1.13
N LEU A 60 -1.37 -0.37 -2.44
CA LEU A 60 -0.89 -1.27 -3.48
C LEU A 60 -0.26 -0.47 -4.62
N LEU A 61 1.07 -0.49 -4.70
CA LEU A 61 1.82 0.22 -5.71
C LEU A 61 2.14 -0.71 -6.89
N PRO A 62 2.07 -0.20 -8.14
CA PRO A 62 2.65 -0.91 -9.27
C PRO A 62 4.17 -0.87 -9.22
N GLY A 63 4.81 -1.98 -9.61
CA GLY A 63 6.26 -2.08 -9.62
C GLY A 63 6.84 -2.44 -8.26
N ARG A 64 8.17 -2.46 -8.19
CA ARG A 64 8.93 -2.81 -6.98
C ARG A 64 10.25 -2.08 -6.83
N LYS A 65 10.55 -1.20 -7.78
CA LYS A 65 11.83 -0.52 -7.82
C LYS A 65 11.78 0.67 -6.87
N LEU A 66 12.98 1.12 -6.49
CA LEU A 66 13.13 2.30 -5.66
C LEU A 66 12.47 3.56 -6.28
N GLU A 67 12.49 3.68 -7.60
CA GLU A 67 11.84 4.78 -8.33
C GLU A 67 10.32 4.79 -8.17
N ASP A 68 9.69 3.61 -8.16
CA ASP A 68 8.25 3.45 -7.94
C ASP A 68 7.88 3.94 -6.51
N LEU A 69 8.66 3.51 -5.51
CA LEU A 69 8.48 3.91 -4.12
C LEU A 69 8.70 5.41 -3.89
N ARG A 70 9.73 6.00 -4.52
CA ARG A 70 9.98 7.45 -4.45
C ARG A 70 8.85 8.25 -5.05
N SER A 71 8.33 7.80 -6.20
CA SER A 71 7.21 8.46 -6.88
C SER A 71 5.95 8.43 -6.02
N TYR A 72 5.68 7.28 -5.39
CA TYR A 72 4.59 7.15 -4.43
C TYR A 72 4.74 8.07 -3.21
N ALA A 73 5.91 8.08 -2.57
CA ALA A 73 6.16 8.90 -1.38
C ALA A 73 5.99 10.39 -1.68
N ALA A 74 6.42 10.84 -2.88
CA ALA A 74 6.24 12.21 -3.33
C ALA A 74 4.75 12.57 -3.53
N ALA A 75 3.95 11.66 -4.10
CA ALA A 75 2.53 11.88 -4.35
C ALA A 75 1.67 11.91 -3.07
N HIS A 76 2.06 11.18 -2.03
CA HIS A 76 1.22 10.97 -0.84
C HIS A 76 1.63 11.79 0.39
N GLN A 77 2.62 12.71 0.28
CA GLN A 77 3.18 13.50 1.40
C GLN A 77 3.40 12.66 2.68
N THR A 78 3.72 11.39 2.51
CA THR A 78 3.83 10.44 3.62
C THR A 78 5.31 10.35 3.97
N SER A 79 5.71 10.95 5.08
CA SER A 79 7.05 10.77 5.65
C SER A 79 7.10 9.42 6.37
N VAL A 80 7.43 8.36 5.63
CA VAL A 80 7.76 7.08 6.23
C VAL A 80 9.21 7.13 6.71
N ILE A 81 9.41 7.23 8.03
CA ILE A 81 10.73 7.01 8.62
C ILE A 81 10.89 5.49 8.80
N CYS A 82 11.50 4.85 7.82
CA CYS A 82 11.96 3.46 7.96
C CYS A 82 13.23 3.47 8.81
N ALA A 83 13.10 3.25 10.13
CA ALA A 83 14.26 2.86 10.92
C ALA A 83 14.66 1.43 10.51
N PRO A 84 15.92 1.18 10.08
CA PRO A 84 16.35 -0.18 9.81
C PRO A 84 16.18 -1.00 11.10
N ARG A 85 15.50 -2.15 10.99
CA ARG A 85 15.47 -3.11 12.09
C ARG A 85 16.91 -3.61 12.24
N GLN A 86 17.59 -3.18 13.31
CA GLN A 86 18.86 -3.77 13.69
C GLN A 86 18.59 -5.25 13.99
N SER A 87 19.35 -6.13 13.33
CA SER A 87 19.25 -7.58 13.48
C SER A 87 20.16 -8.05 14.61
#